data_AF-A0A4D7DA58-F1
#
_entry.id   AF-A0A4D7DA58-F1
#
_cell.length_a   1.000
_cell.length_b   1.000
_cell.length_c   1.000
_cell.angle_alpha   90.00
_cell.angle_beta   90.00
_cell.angle_gamma   90.00
#
_symmetry.space_group_name_H-M   'P 1'
#
loop_
_entity.id
_entity.type
_entity.pdbx_description
1 polymer ?
#
loop_
_entity_poly.entity_id
_entity_poly.type
_entity_poly.pdbx_seq_one_letter_code
_entity_poly.pdbx_strand_id
1 'polypeptide(L)'
;MSLIASLTLLAAAGTGRLGFLTAGELADRCNDSAPTGITYCFAYVTAVYDTMRAYEIWLGEREFCVPGTISQSELRRKFVDYVAAHPDSRAGLAASGVAIALKEGYKCVVGLDENAKVDGLPGLKLVPPPAAPASLPPPRPSPASPSSPPPASTVPAPATP
;
A
#
# COMPACT_ATOMS: atom_id res chain seq x y z
N MET A 1 -49.74 -28.50 3.53
CA MET A 1 -49.00 -27.74 2.51
C MET A 1 -47.74 -27.18 3.16
N SER A 2 -46.60 -27.86 2.98
CA SER A 2 -45.29 -27.40 3.46
C SER A 2 -44.54 -26.72 2.33
N LEU A 3 -44.16 -25.45 2.54
CA LEU A 3 -43.24 -24.72 1.68
C LEU A 3 -41.84 -24.80 2.29
N ILE A 4 -40.97 -25.58 1.67
CA ILE A 4 -39.55 -25.64 2.02
C ILE A 4 -38.86 -24.51 1.25
N ALA A 5 -38.43 -23.47 1.96
CA ALA A 5 -37.63 -22.40 1.40
C ALA A 5 -36.18 -22.88 1.23
N SER A 6 -35.75 -23.07 -0.02
CA SER A 6 -34.35 -23.38 -0.35
C SER A 6 -33.47 -22.15 -0.13
N LEU A 7 -32.59 -22.21 0.85
CA LEU A 7 -31.57 -21.21 1.12
C LEU A 7 -30.37 -21.45 0.18
N THR A 8 -30.31 -20.74 -0.94
CA THR A 8 -29.12 -20.71 -1.81
C THR A 8 -28.03 -19.87 -1.15
N LEU A 9 -26.99 -20.54 -0.65
CA LEU A 9 -25.78 -19.89 -0.12
C LEU A 9 -24.93 -19.41 -1.30
N LEU A 10 -24.98 -18.11 -1.63
CA LEU A 10 -24.04 -17.50 -2.58
C LEU A 10 -22.69 -17.35 -1.88
N ALA A 11 -21.74 -18.22 -2.20
CA ALA A 11 -20.35 -17.99 -1.87
C ALA A 11 -19.87 -16.73 -2.61
N ALA A 12 -19.55 -15.66 -1.89
CA ALA A 12 -18.88 -14.50 -2.46
C ALA A 12 -17.47 -14.94 -2.88
N ALA A 13 -17.30 -15.32 -4.15
CA ALA A 13 -15.99 -15.40 -4.76
C ALA A 13 -15.39 -13.99 -4.71
N GLY A 14 -14.50 -13.75 -3.76
CA GLY A 14 -13.74 -12.51 -3.71
C GLY A 14 -13.02 -12.35 -5.04
N THR A 15 -13.43 -11.37 -5.84
CA THR A 15 -12.76 -11.03 -7.10
C THR A 15 -11.33 -10.65 -6.74
N GLY A 16 -10.39 -11.57 -6.98
CA GLY A 16 -8.98 -11.41 -6.61
C GLY A 16 -8.38 -10.23 -7.35
N ARG A 17 -8.46 -9.04 -6.76
CA ARG A 17 -7.86 -7.83 -7.30
C ARG A 17 -6.42 -7.76 -6.84
N LEU A 18 -5.48 -7.69 -7.79
CA LEU A 18 -4.02 -7.67 -7.56
C LEU A 18 -3.55 -6.43 -6.76
N GLY A 19 -4.44 -5.51 -6.40
CA GLY A 19 -4.14 -4.41 -5.50
C GLY A 19 -5.37 -3.89 -4.75
N PHE A 20 -5.10 -3.31 -3.58
CA PHE A 20 -6.11 -2.77 -2.66
C PHE A 20 -6.84 -1.55 -3.25
N LEU A 21 -6.12 -0.68 -3.97
CA LEU A 21 -6.63 0.56 -4.57
C LEU A 21 -6.13 0.76 -6.00
N THR A 22 -6.93 1.47 -6.79
CA THR A 22 -6.53 2.10 -8.05
C THR A 22 -5.79 3.40 -7.76
N ALA A 23 -5.02 3.88 -8.73
CA ALA A 23 -4.47 5.24 -8.70
C ALA A 23 -5.57 6.31 -8.60
N GLY A 24 -6.72 6.12 -9.25
CA GLY A 24 -7.86 7.03 -9.12
C GLY A 24 -8.40 7.09 -7.69
N GLU A 25 -8.67 5.95 -7.07
CA GLU A 25 -9.18 5.86 -5.69
C GLU A 25 -8.18 6.44 -4.67
N LEU A 26 -6.87 6.33 -4.91
CA LEU A 26 -5.87 6.99 -4.09
C LEU A 26 -5.85 8.51 -4.34
N ALA A 27 -5.91 8.95 -5.60
CA ALA A 27 -5.94 10.37 -5.96
C ALA A 27 -7.17 11.07 -5.37
N ASP A 28 -8.32 10.40 -5.33
CA ASP A 28 -9.53 10.94 -4.72
C ASP A 28 -9.33 11.15 -3.21
N ARG A 29 -8.72 10.19 -2.50
CA ARG A 29 -8.33 10.35 -1.08
C ARG A 29 -7.30 11.47 -0.88
N CYS A 30 -6.37 11.62 -1.82
CA CYS A 30 -5.38 12.69 -1.78
C CYS A 30 -6.00 14.08 -1.99
N ASN A 31 -7.19 14.18 -2.57
CA ASN A 31 -7.93 15.44 -2.76
C ASN A 31 -9.06 15.63 -1.73
N ASP A 32 -9.28 14.65 -0.87
CA ASP A 32 -10.24 14.75 0.24
C ASP A 32 -9.76 15.77 1.29
N SER A 33 -10.71 16.44 1.92
CA SER A 33 -10.49 17.35 3.05
C SER A 33 -10.57 16.65 4.40
N ALA A 34 -11.11 15.42 4.45
CA ALA A 34 -11.21 14.64 5.67
C ALA A 34 -9.81 14.24 6.17
N PRO A 35 -9.50 14.38 7.48
CA PRO A 35 -8.20 14.01 8.04
C PRO A 35 -7.79 12.57 7.74
N THR A 36 -8.75 11.64 7.73
CA THR A 36 -8.52 10.23 7.42
C THR A 36 -8.06 10.02 5.97
N GLY A 37 -8.68 10.70 5.00
CA GLY A 37 -8.28 10.65 3.59
C GLY A 37 -6.88 11.22 3.39
N ILE A 38 -6.59 12.36 4.03
CA ILE A 38 -5.29 13.03 3.97
C ILE A 38 -4.19 12.13 4.55
N THR A 39 -4.37 11.62 5.76
CA THR A 39 -3.38 10.74 6.41
C THR A 39 -3.18 9.45 5.62
N TYR A 40 -4.25 8.86 5.08
CA TYR A 40 -4.14 7.67 4.25
C TYR A 40 -3.31 7.94 2.99
N CYS A 41 -3.60 9.03 2.28
CA CYS A 41 -2.84 9.42 1.08
C CYS A 41 -1.35 9.56 1.39
N PHE A 42 -1.01 10.30 2.44
CA PHE A 42 0.39 10.51 2.83
C PHE A 42 1.10 9.21 3.18
N ALA A 43 0.46 8.35 3.99
CA ALA A 43 1.03 7.07 4.36
C ALA A 43 1.26 6.18 3.14
N TYR A 44 0.27 6.07 2.24
CA TYR A 44 0.37 5.21 1.07
C TYR A 44 1.47 5.68 0.11
N VAL A 45 1.47 6.97 -0.26
CA VAL A 45 2.47 7.51 -1.19
C VAL A 45 3.89 7.39 -0.61
N THR A 46 4.05 7.68 0.68
CA THR A 46 5.36 7.58 1.35
C THR A 46 5.81 6.13 1.45
N ALA A 47 4.92 5.17 1.71
CA ALA A 47 5.28 3.75 1.77
C ALA A 47 5.76 3.20 0.42
N VAL A 48 5.13 3.63 -0.68
CA VAL A 48 5.60 3.27 -2.03
C VAL A 48 6.98 3.86 -2.29
N TYR A 49 7.19 5.15 -1.98
CA TYR A 49 8.50 5.78 -2.11
C TYR A 49 9.58 5.05 -1.30
N ASP A 50 9.32 4.76 -0.02
CA ASP A 50 10.25 4.05 0.86
C ASP A 50 10.58 2.66 0.33
N THR A 51 9.57 1.93 -0.16
CA THR A 51 9.76 0.62 -0.79
C THR A 51 10.67 0.71 -2.01
N MET A 52 10.42 1.66 -2.90
CA MET A 52 11.21 1.82 -4.11
C MET A 52 12.66 2.27 -3.77
N ARG A 53 12.83 3.14 -2.76
CA ARG A 53 14.15 3.52 -2.25
C ARG A 53 14.92 2.34 -1.66
N ALA A 54 14.23 1.44 -0.95
CA ALA A 54 14.83 0.22 -0.44
C ALA A 54 15.30 -0.70 -1.58
N TYR A 55 14.51 -0.83 -2.67
CA TYR A 55 14.91 -1.58 -3.87
C TYR A 55 16.14 -0.97 -4.55
N GLU A 56 16.19 0.35 -4.72
CA GLU A 56 17.35 1.07 -5.26
C GLU A 56 18.63 0.78 -4.46
N ILE A 57 18.56 0.88 -3.12
CA ILE A 57 19.70 0.61 -2.23
C ILE A 57 20.13 -0.87 -2.35
N TRP A 58 19.16 -1.79 -2.40
CA TRP A 58 19.44 -3.22 -2.50
C TRP A 58 20.12 -3.60 -3.82
N LEU A 59 19.67 -3.01 -4.93
CA LEU A 59 20.18 -3.30 -6.27
C LEU A 59 21.41 -2.46 -6.64
N GLY A 60 21.71 -1.39 -5.90
CA GLY A 60 22.77 -0.45 -6.26
C GLY A 60 22.42 0.44 -7.47
N GLU A 61 21.14 0.57 -7.77
CA GLU A 61 20.61 1.31 -8.91
C GLU A 61 19.82 2.53 -8.45
N ARG A 62 19.60 3.51 -9.34
CA ARG A 62 18.81 4.71 -9.03
C ARG A 62 17.76 4.95 -10.10
N GLU A 63 16.49 4.79 -9.73
CA GLU A 63 15.33 4.93 -10.61
C GLU A 63 14.76 6.35 -10.62
N PHE A 64 14.85 7.08 -9.49
CA PHE A 64 14.45 8.49 -9.41
C PHE A 64 15.49 9.32 -8.63
N CYS A 65 15.76 10.51 -9.15
CA CYS A 65 16.75 11.44 -8.60
C CYS A 65 16.04 12.54 -7.81
N VAL A 66 15.69 12.19 -6.58
CA VAL A 66 15.07 13.11 -5.63
C VAL A 66 16.11 14.12 -5.12
N PRO A 67 15.82 15.43 -5.11
CA PRO A 67 16.73 16.42 -4.54
C PRO A 67 16.79 16.28 -3.02
N GLY A 68 18.00 16.16 -2.46
CA GLY A 68 18.27 16.24 -1.02
C GLY A 68 17.19 15.66 -0.11
N THR A 69 16.63 16.51 0.76
CA THR A 69 15.49 16.15 1.61
C THR A 69 14.17 16.39 0.88
N ILE A 70 13.30 15.37 0.85
CA ILE A 70 11.96 15.45 0.25
C ILE A 70 10.86 15.41 1.32
N SER A 71 9.81 16.20 1.11
CA SER A 71 8.64 16.20 2.00
C SER A 71 7.53 15.26 1.49
N GLN A 72 6.73 14.70 2.41
CA GLN A 72 5.55 13.90 2.05
C GLN A 72 4.55 14.70 1.19
N SER A 73 4.44 16.01 1.43
CA SER A 73 3.64 16.96 0.64
C SER A 73 4.09 17.03 -0.82
N GLU A 74 5.38 16.95 -1.08
CA GLU A 74 5.91 16.98 -2.44
C GLU A 74 5.65 15.67 -3.18
N LEU A 75 5.87 14.53 -2.51
CA LEU A 75 5.55 13.21 -3.06
C LEU A 75 4.05 13.12 -3.42
N ARG A 76 3.17 13.55 -2.50
CA ARG A 76 1.71 13.62 -2.76
C ARG A 76 1.42 14.47 -3.99
N ARG A 77 2.01 15.67 -4.07
CA ARG A 77 1.77 16.61 -5.18
C ARG A 77 2.16 15.98 -6.52
N LYS A 78 3.36 15.38 -6.62
CA LYS A 78 3.81 14.69 -7.84
C LYS A 78 2.85 13.59 -8.28
N PHE A 79 2.36 12.80 -7.35
CA PHE A 79 1.37 11.77 -7.64
C PHE A 79 0.04 12.34 -8.15
N VAL A 80 -0.53 13.32 -7.45
CA VAL A 80 -1.82 13.92 -7.85
C VAL A 80 -1.70 14.62 -9.20
N ASP A 81 -0.63 15.37 -9.43
CA ASP A 81 -0.37 16.06 -10.70
C ASP A 81 -0.26 15.06 -11.86
N TYR A 82 0.44 13.93 -11.65
CA TYR A 82 0.57 12.88 -12.66
C TYR A 82 -0.78 12.25 -13.02
N VAL A 83 -1.59 11.88 -12.02
CA VAL A 83 -2.91 11.25 -12.27
C VAL A 83 -3.89 12.24 -12.93
N ALA A 84 -3.79 13.53 -12.61
CA ALA A 84 -4.57 14.57 -13.27
C ALA A 84 -4.15 14.75 -14.75
N ALA A 85 -2.86 14.67 -15.04
CA ALA A 85 -2.33 14.76 -16.41
C ALA A 85 -2.56 13.50 -17.25
N HIS A 86 -2.74 12.34 -16.62
CA HIS A 86 -2.91 11.04 -17.28
C HIS A 86 -4.20 10.33 -16.82
N PRO A 87 -5.40 10.75 -17.30
CA PRO A 87 -6.67 10.19 -16.83
C PRO A 87 -6.79 8.67 -16.99
N ASP A 88 -6.18 8.11 -18.03
CA ASP A 88 -6.16 6.66 -18.28
C ASP A 88 -5.41 5.88 -17.19
N SER A 89 -4.43 6.52 -16.52
CA SER A 89 -3.68 5.88 -15.43
C SER A 89 -4.54 5.66 -14.20
N ARG A 90 -5.71 6.32 -14.08
CA ARG A 90 -6.61 6.19 -12.92
C ARG A 90 -7.06 4.76 -12.69
N ALA A 91 -7.21 3.95 -13.74
CA ALA A 91 -7.64 2.55 -13.61
C ALA A 91 -6.51 1.61 -13.13
N GLY A 92 -5.25 2.03 -13.23
CA GLY A 92 -4.08 1.25 -12.82
C GLY A 92 -3.98 1.09 -11.29
N LEU A 93 -3.11 0.19 -10.84
CA LEU A 93 -2.85 -0.01 -9.41
C LEU A 93 -2.21 1.25 -8.79
N ALA A 94 -2.65 1.62 -7.59
CA ALA A 94 -2.16 2.80 -6.89
C ALA A 94 -0.63 2.80 -6.71
N ALA A 95 -0.05 1.67 -6.27
CA ALA A 95 1.40 1.53 -6.08
C ALA A 95 2.18 1.78 -7.39
N SER A 96 1.75 1.18 -8.50
CA SER A 96 2.37 1.41 -9.81
C SER A 96 2.21 2.86 -10.27
N GLY A 97 1.02 3.45 -10.08
CA GLY A 97 0.77 4.84 -10.41
C GLY A 97 1.68 5.80 -9.63
N VAL A 98 1.87 5.58 -8.33
CA VAL A 98 2.82 6.36 -7.51
C VAL A 98 4.25 6.18 -8.01
N ALA A 99 4.71 4.94 -8.23
CA ALA A 99 6.07 4.69 -8.70
C ALA A 99 6.37 5.38 -10.04
N ILE A 100 5.44 5.30 -11.01
CA ILE A 100 5.58 5.96 -12.32
C ILE A 100 5.58 7.49 -12.14
N ALA A 101 4.64 8.04 -11.37
CA ALA A 101 4.58 9.47 -11.11
C ALA A 101 5.88 10.03 -10.52
N LEU A 102 6.50 9.30 -9.58
CA LEU A 102 7.76 9.70 -8.98
C LEU A 102 8.92 9.57 -9.98
N LYS A 103 8.98 8.49 -10.76
CA LYS A 103 9.99 8.29 -11.81
C LYS A 103 9.96 9.40 -12.87
N GLU A 104 8.77 9.79 -13.32
CA GLU A 104 8.61 10.88 -14.27
C GLU A 104 8.85 12.26 -13.65
N GLY A 105 8.45 12.42 -12.38
CA GLY A 105 8.57 13.67 -11.63
C GLY A 105 9.98 14.00 -11.16
N TYR A 106 10.85 12.98 -11.04
CA TYR A 106 12.22 13.05 -10.53
C TYR A 106 13.18 12.33 -11.49
N LYS A 107 13.23 12.77 -12.76
CA LYS A 107 14.15 12.20 -13.75
C LYS A 107 15.60 12.40 -13.33
N CYS A 108 16.38 11.33 -13.41
CA CYS A 108 17.83 11.41 -13.35
C CYS A 108 18.36 12.02 -14.65
N VAL A 109 18.89 13.24 -14.58
CA VAL A 109 19.64 13.84 -15.69
C VAL A 109 21.12 13.49 -15.51
N VAL A 110 21.68 12.78 -16.48
CA VAL A 110 23.12 12.49 -16.52
C VAL A 110 23.89 13.82 -16.61
N GLY A 111 24.66 14.16 -15.58
CA GLY A 111 25.62 15.28 -15.63
C GLY A 111 25.38 16.45 -14.68
N LEU A 112 24.46 16.37 -13.72
CA LEU A 112 24.32 17.37 -12.63
C LEU A 112 24.73 16.81 -11.25
N ASP A 113 25.23 15.59 -11.22
CA ASP A 113 25.40 14.78 -10.01
C ASP A 113 26.84 14.36 -9.72
N GLU A 114 27.83 14.75 -10.54
CA GLU A 114 29.25 14.59 -10.15
C GLU A 114 29.60 15.42 -8.90
N ASN A 115 28.89 16.54 -8.68
CA ASN A 115 29.20 17.49 -7.62
C ASN A 115 28.02 17.80 -6.69
N ALA A 116 26.99 16.94 -6.65
CA ALA A 116 26.02 16.93 -5.55
C ALA A 116 26.73 16.33 -4.32
N LYS A 117 27.62 17.14 -3.75
CA LYS A 117 28.35 16.90 -2.52
C LYS A 117 27.37 16.36 -1.49
N VAL A 118 27.51 15.08 -1.16
CA VAL A 118 26.87 14.45 -0.01
C VAL A 118 27.57 15.01 1.24
N ASP A 119 27.55 16.33 1.41
CA ASP A 119 28.01 17.01 2.61
C ASP A 119 26.96 16.76 3.68
N GLY A 120 27.13 15.70 4.45
CA GLY A 120 26.40 15.57 5.72
C GLY A 120 25.97 14.18 6.15
N LEU A 121 26.41 13.10 5.51
CA LEU A 121 26.35 11.77 6.13
C LEU A 121 27.75 11.17 6.24
N PRO A 122 28.51 11.48 7.31
CA PRO A 122 29.70 10.70 7.62
C PRO A 122 29.27 9.27 7.97
N GLY A 123 29.67 8.30 7.15
CA GLY A 123 29.83 6.91 7.62
C GLY A 123 28.88 5.84 7.08
N LEU A 124 28.04 6.09 6.07
CA LEU A 124 27.35 4.96 5.41
C LEU A 124 28.28 4.35 4.34
N LYS A 125 29.18 3.46 4.80
CA LYS A 125 29.66 2.37 3.94
C LYS A 125 28.41 1.66 3.41
N LEU A 126 28.35 1.36 2.11
CA LEU A 126 27.42 0.37 1.58
C LEU A 126 27.59 -0.91 2.41
N VAL A 127 26.67 -1.14 3.33
CA VAL A 127 26.56 -2.44 3.97
C VAL A 127 26.00 -3.35 2.88
N PRO A 128 26.72 -4.41 2.47
CA PRO A 128 26.15 -5.37 1.54
C PRO A 128 24.81 -5.82 2.09
N PRO A 129 23.78 -5.96 1.25
CA PRO A 129 22.47 -6.33 1.74
C PRO A 129 22.59 -7.57 2.61
N PRO A 130 21.89 -7.63 3.76
CA PRO A 130 21.89 -8.84 4.57
C PRO A 130 21.55 -10.00 3.64
N ALA A 131 22.32 -11.09 3.74
CA ALA A 131 22.01 -12.31 3.02
C ALA A 131 20.52 -12.59 3.18
N ALA A 132 19.83 -12.86 2.06
CA ALA A 132 18.40 -13.14 2.07
C ALA A 132 18.09 -14.08 3.24
N PRO A 133 17.08 -13.78 4.09
CA PRO A 133 16.78 -14.62 5.22
C PRO A 133 16.62 -16.05 4.72
N ALA A 134 17.35 -16.98 5.34
CA ALA A 134 17.19 -18.41 5.08
C ALA A 134 15.70 -18.71 5.03
N SER A 135 15.28 -19.43 3.99
CA SER A 135 13.90 -19.79 3.65
C SER A 135 13.00 -19.76 4.87
N LEU A 136 11.97 -18.90 4.86
CA LEU A 136 11.00 -18.81 5.96
C LEU A 136 10.61 -20.24 6.37
N PRO A 137 10.65 -20.58 7.68
CA PRO A 137 10.14 -21.86 8.12
C PRO A 137 8.70 -22.00 7.62
N PRO A 138 8.27 -23.22 7.26
CA PRO A 138 6.92 -23.44 6.77
C PRO A 138 5.89 -22.82 7.73
N PRO A 139 4.80 -22.25 7.22
CA PRO A 139 3.80 -21.61 8.06
C PRO A 139 3.37 -22.58 9.17
N ARG A 140 3.44 -22.12 10.42
CA ARG A 140 2.96 -22.89 11.57
C ARG A 140 1.49 -23.27 11.28
N PRO A 141 1.05 -24.52 11.53
CA PRO A 141 -0.34 -24.90 11.35
C PRO A 141 -1.24 -23.90 12.09
N SER A 142 -2.23 -23.34 11.39
CA SER A 142 -3.22 -22.47 12.03
C SER A 142 -3.83 -23.20 13.22
N PRO A 143 -3.99 -22.55 14.39
CA PRO A 143 -4.79 -23.12 15.46
C PRO A 143 -6.17 -23.44 14.90
N ALA A 144 -6.66 -24.66 15.18
CA ALA A 144 -8.00 -25.08 14.80
C ALA A 144 -9.00 -23.99 15.25
N SER A 145 -9.87 -23.57 14.33
CA SER A 145 -10.96 -22.65 14.66
C SER A 145 -11.69 -23.15 15.90
N PRO A 146 -11.99 -22.29 16.89
CA PRO A 146 -12.81 -22.71 18.00
C PRO A 146 -14.15 -23.19 17.44
N SER A 147 -14.47 -24.45 17.72
CA SER A 147 -15.77 -25.06 17.47
C SER A 147 -16.86 -24.12 17.97
N SER A 148 -17.94 -24.01 17.19
CA SER A 148 -19.09 -23.13 17.39
C SER A 148 -19.48 -22.90 18.86
N PRO A 149 -19.96 -21.68 19.22
CA PRO A 149 -20.49 -21.43 20.54
C PRO A 149 -21.63 -22.42 20.86
N PRO A 150 -21.75 -22.89 22.12
CA PRO A 150 -22.89 -23.71 22.52
C PRO A 150 -24.19 -22.93 22.31
N PRO A 151 -25.30 -23.62 21.97
CA PRO A 151 -26.59 -22.95 21.79
C PRO A 151 -26.98 -22.20 23.07
N ALA A 152 -27.49 -20.98 22.89
CA ALA A 152 -27.94 -20.14 23.99
C ALA A 152 -29.00 -20.87 24.82
N SER A 153 -28.76 -21.02 26.13
CA SER A 153 -29.78 -21.50 27.06
C SER A 153 -30.96 -20.54 27.07
N THR A 154 -32.11 -21.03 26.61
CA THR A 154 -33.39 -20.31 26.65
C THR A 154 -33.78 -20.10 28.11
N VAL A 155 -33.66 -18.87 28.60
CA VAL A 155 -34.25 -18.47 29.88
C VAL A 155 -35.77 -18.31 29.64
N PRO A 156 -36.65 -19.03 30.36
CA PRO A 156 -38.09 -18.84 30.21
C PRO A 156 -38.49 -17.46 30.75
N ALA A 157 -39.38 -16.78 30.01
CA ALA A 157 -39.96 -15.52 30.44
C ALA A 157 -40.76 -15.69 31.75
N PRO A 158 -40.77 -14.68 32.65
CA PRO A 158 -41.59 -14.74 33.85
C PRO A 158 -43.08 -14.72 33.47
N ALA A 159 -43.86 -15.62 34.07
CA ALA A 159 -45.31 -15.64 33.96
C ALA A 159 -45.90 -14.52 34.82
N THR A 160 -46.63 -13.60 34.20
CA THR A 160 -47.50 -12.63 34.87
C THR A 160 -48.88 -13.22 35.12
N PRO A 161 -49.43 -13.00 36.32
CA PRO A 161 -50.82 -12.60 36.49
C PRO A 161 -50.94 -11.10 36.81
#